data_AF-A0A2N7QG91-F1
#
_entry.id   AF-A0A2N7QG91-F1
#
_cell.length_a   1.000
_cell.length_b   1.000
_cell.length_c   1.000
_cell.angle_alpha   90.00
_cell.angle_beta   90.00
_cell.angle_gamma   90.00
#
_symmetry.space_group_name_H-M   'P 1'
#
loop_
_entity.id
_entity.type
_entity.pdbx_description
1 polymer ?
#
loop_
_entity_poly.entity_id
_entity_poly.type
_entity_poly.pdbx_seq_one_letter_code
_entity_poly.pdbx_strand_id
1 'polypeptide(L)'
;MAWKKLDFENLKIDFNFFSGTSEYSEEEIFIQQERLEKAFNLALQLDKEGYNVYVCGPNGIGRSRYTLKRLQEIAPTKEKPADICYVNNFKDFYRPKAILLPAGYGKKLADYIEEILDFLKRETFKAFEGKEYEEELSTLTKEIDSQKEKVINELIEEAKKYNLMVLFGPEGVRLLPIFKIETPVPQEHLLESPQIREEYQKNLNAFEPAFRQYMRRLRELDSALGESLVNLRKKIATNLVNKAFEKLETEFKDIENVKEF
;
A
#
# COMPACT_ATOMS: atom_id res chain seq x y z
N MET A 1 47.39 34.17 68.44
CA MET A 1 46.01 34.60 68.18
C MET A 1 45.28 34.60 69.52
N ALA A 2 44.75 35.74 69.95
CA ALA A 2 43.99 35.83 71.19
C ALA A 2 42.56 35.32 70.96
N TRP A 3 42.11 34.41 71.81
CA TRP A 3 40.74 33.89 71.77
C TRP A 3 39.78 34.99 72.24
N LYS A 4 38.75 35.29 71.44
CA LYS A 4 37.67 36.20 71.83
C LYS A 4 36.54 35.37 72.44
N LYS A 5 36.17 35.65 73.69
CA LYS A 5 34.97 35.09 74.31
C LYS A 5 33.75 35.67 73.58
N LEU A 6 32.91 34.80 73.04
CA LEU A 6 31.61 35.19 72.45
C LEU A 6 30.55 35.04 73.53
N ASP A 7 29.77 36.09 73.75
CA ASP A 7 28.62 36.08 74.65
C ASP A 7 27.35 35.75 73.85
N PHE A 8 26.25 35.43 74.54
CA PHE A 8 24.97 35.03 73.93
C PHE A 8 24.49 36.04 72.86
N GLU A 9 24.62 37.34 73.15
CA GLU A 9 24.27 38.41 72.22
C GLU A 9 25.11 38.40 70.93
N ASN A 10 26.33 37.85 70.95
CA ASN A 10 27.14 37.70 69.74
C ASN A 10 26.72 36.52 68.87
N LEU A 11 25.90 35.62 69.39
CA LEU A 11 25.39 34.44 68.69
C LEU A 11 23.91 34.58 68.30
N LYS A 12 23.26 35.65 68.74
CA LYS A 12 21.86 35.92 68.45
C LYS A 12 21.73 36.42 67.02
N ILE A 13 21.08 35.61 66.18
CA ILE A 13 20.66 36.03 64.84
C ILE A 13 19.20 36.46 64.97
N ASP A 14 18.97 37.76 65.01
CA ASP A 14 17.63 38.32 65.15
C ASP A 14 16.85 38.20 63.84
N PHE A 15 15.79 37.40 63.85
CA PHE A 15 14.77 37.37 62.81
C PHE A 15 13.43 37.83 63.40
N ASN A 16 12.85 38.87 62.80
CA ASN A 16 11.53 39.37 63.19
C ASN A 16 10.49 38.84 62.19
N PHE A 17 9.52 38.07 62.68
CA PHE A 17 8.38 37.61 61.89
C PHE A 17 7.18 38.50 62.22
N PHE A 18 6.70 39.24 61.22
CA PHE A 18 5.63 40.23 61.40
C PHE A 18 4.24 39.70 61.00
N SER A 19 4.17 38.63 60.20
CA SER A 19 2.91 38.02 59.76
C SER A 19 3.01 36.50 59.54
N GLY A 20 1.86 35.83 59.49
CA GLY A 20 1.74 34.37 59.33
C GLY A 20 1.87 33.91 57.87
N THR A 21 2.05 32.61 57.67
CA THR A 21 2.27 32.02 56.32
C THR A 21 1.05 32.07 55.40
N SER A 22 -0.13 32.42 55.93
CA SER A 22 -1.38 32.56 55.16
C SER A 22 -1.38 33.72 54.17
N GLU A 23 -0.45 34.68 54.33
CA GLU A 23 -0.32 35.85 53.46
C GLU A 23 0.62 35.61 52.27
N TYR A 24 1.27 34.45 52.20
CA TYR A 24 2.28 34.15 51.19
C TYR A 24 1.75 33.12 50.20
N SER A 25 1.91 33.42 48.90
CA SER A 25 1.69 32.44 47.84
C SER A 25 2.84 31.44 47.79
N GLU A 26 2.55 30.21 47.38
CA GLU A 26 3.58 29.23 47.05
C GLU A 26 4.39 29.74 45.85
N GLU A 27 5.59 30.24 46.10
CA GLU A 27 6.54 30.62 45.06
C GLU A 27 7.67 29.59 44.96
N GLU A 28 7.95 29.15 43.73
CA GLU A 28 9.15 28.37 43.44
C GLU A 28 10.37 29.28 43.41
N ILE A 29 11.02 29.41 44.56
CA ILE A 29 12.26 30.15 44.69
C ILE A 29 13.43 29.23 44.31
N PHE A 30 14.06 29.54 43.18
CA PHE A 30 15.37 28.98 42.84
C PHE A 30 16.45 29.94 43.33
N ILE A 31 17.55 29.40 43.83
CA ILE A 31 18.71 30.21 44.20
C ILE A 31 19.18 30.93 42.93
N GLN A 32 19.09 32.26 42.94
CA GLN A 32 19.54 33.10 41.82
C GLN A 32 21.06 32.93 41.67
N GLN A 33 21.44 32.13 40.68
CA GLN A 33 22.83 31.93 40.30
C GLN A 33 23.01 32.53 38.91
N GLU A 34 23.55 33.75 38.83
CA GLU A 34 23.77 34.42 37.54
C GLU A 34 24.52 33.54 36.54
N ARG A 35 25.49 32.73 37.03
CA ARG A 35 26.24 31.79 36.19
C ARG A 35 25.34 30.72 35.56
N LEU A 36 24.39 30.19 36.32
CA LEU A 36 23.45 29.17 35.86
C LEU A 36 22.52 29.77 34.79
N GLU A 37 21.96 30.94 35.05
CA GLU A 37 21.07 31.64 34.13
C GLU A 37 21.78 31.98 32.81
N LYS A 38 23.00 32.54 32.88
CA LYS A 38 23.81 32.84 31.68
C LYS A 38 24.10 31.59 30.87
N ALA A 39 24.42 30.46 31.52
CA ALA A 39 24.69 29.20 30.85
C ALA A 39 23.45 28.62 30.15
N PHE A 40 22.29 28.63 30.82
CA PHE A 40 21.02 28.19 30.22
C PHE A 40 20.59 29.09 29.07
N ASN A 41 20.70 30.41 29.22
CA ASN A 41 20.33 31.34 28.15
C ASN A 41 21.19 31.13 26.90
N LEU A 42 22.51 30.96 27.07
CA LEU A 42 23.40 30.63 25.95
C LEU A 42 23.00 29.31 25.30
N ALA A 43 22.81 28.26 26.11
CA ALA A 43 22.48 26.94 25.59
C ALA A 43 21.15 26.88 24.83
N LEU A 44 20.12 27.61 25.28
CA LEU A 44 18.80 27.63 24.67
C LEU A 44 18.72 28.53 23.42
N GLN A 45 19.72 29.40 23.24
CA GLN A 45 19.92 30.19 22.02
C GLN A 45 20.70 29.44 20.94
N LEU A 46 21.51 28.44 21.32
CA LEU A 46 22.26 27.64 20.37
C LEU A 46 21.35 26.60 19.70
N ASP A 47 21.01 26.84 18.44
CA ASP A 47 20.21 25.93 17.61
C ASP A 47 21.09 25.20 16.59
N LYS A 48 22.10 24.49 17.08
CA LYS A 48 23.03 23.71 16.25
C LYS A 48 23.16 22.29 16.76
N GLU A 49 23.21 21.38 15.81
CA GLU A 49 23.44 19.96 16.07
C GLU A 49 24.80 19.74 16.76
N GLY A 50 24.86 18.78 17.69
CA GLY A 50 26.06 18.46 18.46
C GLY A 50 26.23 19.23 19.77
N TYR A 51 25.39 20.25 20.04
CA TYR A 51 25.40 20.96 21.32
C TYR A 51 24.39 20.35 22.29
N ASN A 52 24.88 19.87 23.43
CA ASN A 52 24.07 19.30 24.50
C ASN A 52 24.40 19.99 25.83
N VAL A 53 23.42 20.08 26.73
CA VAL A 53 23.61 20.66 28.08
C VAL A 53 23.66 19.55 29.12
N TYR A 54 24.70 19.60 29.96
CA TYR A 54 24.81 18.75 31.14
C TYR A 54 24.67 19.59 32.42
N VAL A 55 23.72 19.24 33.27
CA VAL A 55 23.41 19.98 34.51
C VAL A 55 23.92 19.21 35.73
N CYS A 56 24.95 19.74 36.39
CA CYS A 56 25.56 19.15 37.57
C CYS A 56 25.37 20.00 38.83
N GLY A 57 25.46 19.36 40.00
CA GLY A 57 25.36 20.03 41.30
C GLY A 57 24.99 19.05 42.41
N PRO A 58 25.07 19.47 43.67
CA PRO A 58 24.69 18.64 44.82
C PRO A 58 23.26 18.11 44.73
N ASN A 59 22.99 17.03 45.46
CA ASN A 59 21.64 16.50 45.59
C ASN A 59 20.77 17.47 46.41
N GLY A 60 19.48 17.59 46.05
CA GLY A 60 18.52 18.43 46.76
C GLY A 60 18.39 19.88 46.28
N ILE A 61 19.20 20.34 45.31
CA ILE A 61 19.14 21.75 44.82
C ILE A 61 18.07 22.00 43.73
N GLY A 62 17.23 21.01 43.42
CA GLY A 62 16.15 21.18 42.43
C GLY A 62 16.57 21.24 40.96
N ARG A 63 17.73 20.65 40.58
CA ARG A 63 18.27 20.66 39.19
C ARG A 63 17.23 20.37 38.11
N SER A 64 16.55 19.23 38.18
CA SER A 64 15.56 18.82 37.17
C SER A 64 14.36 19.76 37.12
N ARG A 65 13.93 20.27 38.29
CA ARG A 65 12.80 21.19 38.40
C ARG A 65 13.12 22.53 37.75
N TYR A 66 14.32 23.08 38.02
CA TYR A 66 14.81 24.29 37.37
C TYR A 66 14.93 24.11 35.85
N THR A 67 15.56 23.03 35.40
CA THR A 67 15.70 22.72 33.97
C THR A 67 14.35 22.65 33.26
N LEU A 68 13.39 21.91 33.82
CA LEU A 68 12.06 21.76 33.23
C LEU A 68 11.33 23.10 33.14
N LYS A 69 11.37 23.91 34.21
CA LYS A 69 10.74 25.24 34.23
C LYS A 69 11.31 26.15 33.13
N ARG A 70 12.64 26.22 33.01
CA ARG A 70 13.30 27.03 31.95
C ARG A 70 12.95 26.55 30.55
N LEU A 71 12.86 25.24 30.34
CA LEU A 71 12.42 24.67 29.05
C LEU A 71 10.96 25.03 28.74
N GLN A 72 10.07 24.95 29.73
CA GLN A 72 8.65 25.30 29.59
C GLN A 72 8.43 26.78 29.30
N GLU A 73 9.25 27.67 29.87
CA GLU A 73 9.20 29.11 29.61
C GLU A 73 9.60 29.47 28.16
N ILE A 74 10.53 28.71 27.57
CA ILE A 74 11.07 28.99 26.22
C ILE A 74 10.34 28.22 25.12
N ALA A 75 9.83 27.02 25.39
CA ALA A 75 9.17 26.18 24.39
C ALA A 75 8.08 26.90 23.57
N PRO A 76 7.21 27.76 24.14
CA PRO A 76 6.19 28.49 23.36
C PRO A 76 6.76 29.49 22.34
N THR A 77 8.02 29.89 22.50
CA THR A 77 8.72 30.83 21.61
C THR A 77 9.45 30.15 20.46
N LYS A 78 9.50 28.81 20.46
CA LYS A 78 10.17 28.00 19.44
C LYS A 78 9.18 27.52 18.39
N GLU A 79 9.70 27.13 17.23
CA GLU A 79 8.89 26.51 16.19
C GLU A 79 8.24 25.22 16.70
N LYS A 80 7.01 24.94 16.24
CA LYS A 80 6.33 23.71 16.59
C LYS A 80 7.11 22.54 15.98
N PRO A 81 7.45 21.50 16.78
CA PRO A 81 8.18 20.37 16.26
C PRO A 81 7.37 19.64 15.19
N ALA A 82 8.06 19.11 14.19
CA ALA A 82 7.47 18.24 13.18
C ALA A 82 6.95 16.95 13.81
N ASP A 83 5.89 16.39 13.22
CA ASP A 83 5.41 15.06 13.53
C ASP A 83 6.37 14.04 12.89
N ILE A 84 6.84 13.07 13.66
CA ILE A 84 7.68 11.97 13.18
C ILE A 84 6.79 10.74 13.01
N CYS A 85 6.56 10.33 11.78
CA CYS A 85 5.68 9.18 11.47
C CYS A 85 6.49 8.03 10.89
N TYR A 86 6.28 6.83 11.42
CA TYR A 86 6.78 5.61 10.81
C TYR A 86 5.77 5.08 9.81
N VAL A 87 6.17 4.98 8.56
CA VAL A 87 5.38 4.41 7.48
C VAL A 87 5.95 3.08 7.04
N ASN A 88 5.06 2.22 6.53
CA ASN A 88 5.48 0.91 6.04
C ASN A 88 6.43 1.06 4.85
N ASN A 89 7.44 0.22 4.80
CA ASN A 89 8.36 0.16 3.67
C ASN A 89 7.99 -1.02 2.79
N PHE A 90 7.33 -0.73 1.65
CA PHE A 90 6.89 -1.76 0.70
C PHE A 90 8.04 -2.55 0.04
N LYS A 91 9.29 -2.07 0.13
CA LYS A 91 10.48 -2.80 -0.37
C LYS A 91 11.09 -3.73 0.69
N ASP A 92 11.03 -3.36 1.96
CA ASP A 92 11.57 -4.14 3.08
C ASP A 92 10.73 -3.91 4.34
N PHE A 93 9.83 -4.85 4.62
CA PHE A 93 8.89 -4.78 5.73
C PHE A 93 9.56 -4.69 7.11
N TYR A 94 10.80 -5.17 7.25
CA TYR A 94 11.54 -5.11 8.52
C TYR A 94 12.20 -3.76 8.77
N ARG A 95 12.12 -2.83 7.81
CA ARG A 95 12.76 -1.51 7.86
C ARG A 95 11.75 -0.41 7.57
N PRO A 96 10.91 -0.03 8.56
CA PRO A 96 9.96 1.07 8.39
C PRO A 96 10.72 2.37 8.07
N LYS A 97 10.10 3.23 7.28
CA LYS A 97 10.67 4.55 6.94
C LYS A 97 10.11 5.59 7.90
N ALA A 98 10.96 6.49 8.36
CA ALA A 98 10.53 7.68 9.09
C ALA A 98 10.30 8.82 8.10
N ILE A 99 9.15 9.48 8.19
CA ILE A 99 8.84 10.71 7.48
C ILE A 99 8.59 11.83 8.49
N LEU A 100 9.04 13.03 8.15
CA LEU A 100 8.78 14.24 8.93
C LEU A 100 7.61 14.97 8.30
N LEU A 101 6.61 15.29 9.11
CA LEU A 101 5.42 16.00 8.69
C LEU A 101 5.27 17.30 9.49
N PRO A 102 4.60 18.32 8.95
CA PRO A 102 4.26 19.50 9.74
C PRO A 102 3.47 19.11 11.00
N ALA A 103 3.57 19.91 12.06
CA ALA A 103 2.92 19.62 13.33
C ALA A 103 1.41 19.34 13.16
N GLY A 104 0.94 18.20 13.65
CA GLY A 104 -0.45 17.75 13.55
C GLY A 104 -0.84 17.03 12.26
N TYR A 105 0.02 17.00 11.23
CA TYR A 105 -0.26 16.30 9.98
C TYR A 105 -0.11 14.78 10.10
N GLY A 106 0.61 14.27 11.10
CA GLY A 106 0.76 12.83 11.31
C GLY A 106 -0.56 12.14 11.63
N LYS A 107 -1.35 12.75 12.52
CA LYS A 107 -2.71 12.27 12.81
C LYS A 107 -3.62 12.39 11.59
N LYS A 108 -3.56 13.54 10.90
CA LYS A 108 -4.36 13.78 9.70
C LYS A 108 -4.08 12.73 8.61
N LEU A 109 -2.80 12.39 8.38
CA LEU A 109 -2.40 11.37 7.43
C LEU A 109 -2.99 9.99 7.81
N ALA A 110 -2.91 9.61 9.09
CA ALA A 110 -3.48 8.35 9.57
C ALA A 110 -5.00 8.30 9.33
N ASP A 111 -5.72 9.37 9.67
CA ASP A 111 -7.17 9.47 9.46
C ASP A 111 -7.54 9.32 7.97
N TYR A 112 -6.81 9.98 7.05
CA TYR A 112 -7.03 9.81 5.60
C TYR A 112 -6.78 8.38 5.11
N ILE A 113 -5.73 7.71 5.60
CA ILE A 113 -5.44 6.32 5.21
C ILE A 113 -6.56 5.39 5.69
N GLU A 114 -7.10 5.58 6.89
CA GLU A 114 -8.26 4.82 7.38
C GLU A 114 -9.50 5.05 6.50
N GLU A 115 -9.81 6.31 6.15
CA GLU A 115 -10.91 6.65 5.25
C GLU A 115 -10.75 6.00 3.86
N ILE A 116 -9.53 6.00 3.32
CA ILE A 116 -9.21 5.35 2.04
C ILE A 116 -9.46 3.85 2.12
N LEU A 117 -8.99 3.19 3.17
CA LEU A 117 -9.16 1.75 3.36
C LEU A 117 -10.65 1.39 3.45
N ASP A 118 -11.44 2.17 4.18
CA ASP A 118 -12.87 1.91 4.33
C ASP A 118 -13.66 2.23 3.05
N PHE A 119 -13.27 3.26 2.31
CA PHE A 119 -13.78 3.53 0.98
C PHE A 119 -13.50 2.37 0.03
N LEU A 120 -12.24 1.92 -0.06
CA LEU A 120 -11.84 0.83 -0.95
C LEU A 120 -12.54 -0.47 -0.59
N LYS A 121 -12.63 -0.85 0.70
CA LYS A 121 -13.39 -2.03 1.12
C LYS A 121 -14.82 -2.00 0.60
N ARG A 122 -15.53 -0.87 0.74
CA ARG A 122 -16.93 -0.77 0.34
C ARG A 122 -17.13 -0.69 -1.17
N GLU A 123 -16.37 0.18 -1.85
CA GLU A 123 -16.59 0.47 -3.27
C GLU A 123 -16.01 -0.61 -4.19
N THR A 124 -15.01 -1.37 -3.73
CA THR A 124 -14.48 -2.51 -4.51
C THR A 124 -15.56 -3.58 -4.73
N PHE A 125 -16.29 -3.99 -3.67
CA PHE A 125 -17.38 -4.97 -3.82
C PHE A 125 -18.46 -4.45 -4.77
N LYS A 126 -18.91 -3.21 -4.58
CA LYS A 126 -19.93 -2.61 -5.45
C LYS A 126 -19.52 -2.52 -6.91
N ALA A 127 -18.25 -2.21 -7.19
CA ALA A 127 -17.77 -2.10 -8.56
C ALA A 127 -17.72 -3.46 -9.26
N PHE A 128 -17.36 -4.53 -8.55
CA PHE A 128 -17.28 -5.88 -9.12
C PHE A 128 -18.62 -6.65 -9.10
N GLU A 129 -19.60 -6.23 -8.29
CA GLU A 129 -20.98 -6.73 -8.33
C GLU A 129 -21.92 -5.82 -9.15
N GLY A 130 -21.38 -4.73 -9.70
CA GLY A 130 -22.14 -3.75 -10.45
C GLY A 130 -22.53 -4.26 -11.83
N LYS A 131 -23.71 -3.83 -12.30
CA LYS A 131 -24.20 -4.13 -13.67
C LYS A 131 -23.22 -3.72 -14.76
N GLU A 132 -22.55 -2.58 -14.59
CA GLU A 132 -21.56 -2.10 -15.56
C GLU A 132 -20.43 -3.11 -15.76
N TYR A 133 -19.93 -3.73 -14.69
CA TYR A 133 -18.90 -4.77 -14.78
C TYR A 133 -19.43 -6.03 -15.46
N GLU A 134 -20.65 -6.47 -15.12
CA GLU A 134 -21.28 -7.63 -15.79
C GLU A 134 -21.50 -7.38 -17.29
N GLU A 135 -21.90 -6.17 -17.67
CA GLU A 135 -22.10 -5.76 -19.06
C GLU A 135 -20.77 -5.73 -19.84
N GLU A 136 -19.72 -5.12 -19.28
CA GLU A 136 -18.38 -5.11 -19.89
C GLU A 136 -17.82 -6.54 -20.01
N LEU A 137 -17.99 -7.38 -18.98
CA LEU A 137 -17.59 -8.79 -18.98
C LEU A 137 -18.32 -9.58 -20.08
N SER A 138 -19.64 -9.41 -20.18
CA SER A 138 -20.47 -10.07 -21.19
C SER A 138 -20.06 -9.67 -22.59
N THR A 139 -19.80 -8.38 -22.80
CA THR A 139 -19.40 -7.83 -24.10
C THR A 139 -18.06 -8.42 -24.55
N LEU A 140 -17.07 -8.41 -23.66
CA LEU A 140 -15.75 -8.96 -23.92
C LEU A 140 -15.81 -10.46 -24.24
N THR A 141 -16.58 -11.21 -23.46
CA THR A 141 -16.72 -12.66 -23.64
C THR A 141 -17.39 -12.97 -24.99
N LYS A 142 -18.47 -12.25 -25.33
CA LYS A 142 -19.16 -12.40 -26.62
C LYS A 142 -18.27 -12.06 -27.81
N GLU A 143 -17.43 -11.05 -27.69
CA GLU A 143 -16.51 -10.67 -28.76
C GLU A 143 -15.51 -11.79 -29.06
N ILE A 144 -14.89 -12.36 -28.02
CA ILE A 144 -13.95 -13.47 -28.18
C ILE A 144 -14.67 -14.74 -28.64
N ASP A 145 -15.85 -15.05 -28.10
CA ASP A 145 -16.63 -16.23 -28.51
C ASP A 145 -17.03 -16.14 -29.98
N SER A 146 -17.42 -14.96 -30.47
CA SER A 146 -17.68 -14.75 -31.90
C SER A 146 -16.43 -14.96 -32.75
N GLN A 147 -15.26 -14.55 -32.28
CA GLN A 147 -13.99 -14.82 -32.98
C GLN A 147 -13.65 -16.31 -32.98
N LYS A 148 -13.85 -17.01 -31.86
CA LYS A 148 -13.66 -18.46 -31.76
C LYS A 148 -14.59 -19.21 -32.70
N GLU A 149 -15.86 -18.85 -32.75
CA GLU A 149 -16.84 -19.44 -33.67
C GLU A 149 -16.40 -19.31 -35.13
N LYS A 150 -15.85 -18.14 -35.52
CA LYS A 150 -15.29 -17.95 -36.88
C LYS A 150 -14.14 -18.91 -37.15
N VAL A 151 -13.18 -19.02 -36.22
CA VAL A 151 -12.03 -19.94 -36.33
C VAL A 151 -12.48 -21.40 -36.38
N ILE A 152 -13.49 -21.78 -35.58
CA ILE A 152 -14.07 -23.13 -35.58
C ILE A 152 -14.75 -23.43 -36.91
N ASN A 153 -15.53 -22.48 -37.45
CA ASN A 153 -16.20 -22.65 -38.74
C ASN A 153 -15.18 -22.76 -39.88
N GLU A 154 -14.12 -21.95 -39.88
CA GLU A 154 -12.99 -22.07 -40.82
C GLU A 154 -12.34 -23.46 -40.73
N LEU A 155 -12.08 -23.94 -39.51
CA LEU A 155 -11.51 -25.27 -39.26
C LEU A 155 -12.41 -26.39 -39.78
N ILE A 156 -13.74 -26.32 -39.55
CA ILE A 156 -14.72 -27.30 -40.02
C ILE A 156 -14.76 -27.33 -41.54
N GLU A 157 -14.83 -26.17 -42.20
CA GLU A 157 -14.87 -26.06 -43.66
C GLU A 157 -13.55 -26.53 -44.30
N GLU A 158 -12.42 -26.28 -43.67
CA GLU A 158 -11.14 -26.79 -44.16
C GLU A 158 -11.01 -28.31 -43.97
N ALA A 159 -11.42 -28.85 -42.82
CA ALA A 159 -11.43 -30.29 -42.56
C ALA A 159 -12.29 -31.06 -43.58
N LYS A 160 -13.44 -30.51 -43.98
CA LYS A 160 -14.31 -31.11 -45.00
C LYS A 160 -13.60 -31.31 -46.34
N LYS A 161 -12.66 -30.44 -46.72
CA LYS A 161 -11.86 -30.58 -47.96
C LYS A 161 -10.96 -31.82 -47.94
N TYR A 162 -10.62 -32.31 -46.75
CA TYR A 162 -9.84 -33.52 -46.51
C TYR A 162 -10.73 -34.74 -46.18
N ASN A 163 -12.05 -34.66 -46.38
CA ASN A 163 -13.03 -35.66 -45.94
C ASN A 163 -12.94 -35.98 -44.42
N LEU A 164 -12.68 -34.95 -43.61
CA LEU A 164 -12.61 -35.05 -42.16
C LEU A 164 -13.73 -34.22 -41.51
N MET A 165 -14.30 -34.76 -40.43
CA MET A 165 -15.27 -34.12 -39.54
C MET A 165 -14.58 -33.78 -38.22
N VAL A 166 -14.81 -32.57 -37.73
CA VAL A 166 -14.29 -32.10 -36.44
C VAL A 166 -15.37 -32.24 -35.38
N LEU A 167 -15.07 -32.95 -34.29
CA LEU A 167 -15.93 -33.06 -33.12
C LEU A 167 -15.24 -32.49 -31.89
N PHE A 168 -15.93 -31.58 -31.20
CA PHE A 168 -15.49 -31.04 -29.92
C PHE A 168 -16.13 -31.87 -28.80
N GLY A 169 -15.30 -32.49 -27.96
CA GLY A 169 -15.75 -33.24 -26.79
C GLY A 169 -14.99 -32.85 -25.53
N PRO A 170 -15.41 -33.36 -24.36
CA PRO A 170 -14.76 -33.07 -23.08
C PRO A 170 -13.30 -33.56 -23.02
N GLU A 171 -12.94 -34.58 -23.81
CA GLU A 171 -11.55 -35.07 -23.94
C GLU A 171 -10.72 -34.32 -25.00
N GLY A 172 -11.29 -33.29 -25.62
CA GLY A 172 -10.64 -32.48 -26.64
C GLY A 172 -11.27 -32.62 -28.02
N VAL A 173 -10.51 -32.22 -29.04
CA VAL A 173 -10.96 -32.18 -30.43
C VAL A 173 -10.60 -33.49 -31.12
N ARG A 174 -11.60 -34.17 -31.69
CA ARG A 174 -11.44 -35.41 -32.45
C ARG A 174 -11.70 -35.15 -33.94
N LEU A 175 -10.85 -35.73 -34.79
CA LEU A 175 -11.03 -35.74 -36.24
C LEU A 175 -11.54 -37.13 -36.63
N LEU A 176 -12.65 -37.19 -37.36
CA LEU A 176 -13.24 -38.44 -37.86
C LEU A 176 -13.34 -38.40 -39.39
N PRO A 177 -13.24 -39.53 -40.09
CA PRO A 177 -13.49 -39.56 -41.53
C PRO A 177 -14.97 -39.33 -41.87
N ILE A 178 -15.22 -38.58 -42.94
CA ILE A 178 -16.56 -38.42 -43.54
C ILE A 178 -16.74 -39.50 -44.60
N PHE A 179 -17.70 -40.40 -44.40
CA PHE A 179 -18.08 -41.42 -45.37
C PHE A 179 -19.22 -40.92 -46.25
N LYS A 180 -19.07 -40.97 -47.58
CA LYS A 180 -20.11 -40.59 -48.56
C LYS A 180 -21.14 -41.71 -48.82
N ILE A 181 -21.44 -42.56 -47.84
CA ILE A 181 -22.30 -43.74 -48.05
C ILE A 181 -23.60 -43.58 -47.25
N GLU A 182 -24.74 -43.67 -47.93
CA GLU A 182 -26.10 -43.60 -47.35
C GLU A 182 -26.52 -44.87 -46.57
N THR A 183 -25.58 -45.77 -46.26
CA THR A 183 -25.89 -47.07 -45.64
C THR A 183 -25.70 -47.08 -44.12
N PRO A 184 -26.52 -47.85 -43.38
CA PRO A 184 -26.52 -47.93 -41.91
C PRO A 184 -25.39 -48.82 -41.38
N VAL A 185 -24.14 -48.59 -41.82
CA VAL A 185 -22.97 -49.30 -41.31
C VAL A 185 -22.33 -48.45 -40.21
N PRO A 186 -22.13 -48.98 -38.98
CA PRO A 186 -21.43 -48.25 -37.93
C PRO A 186 -20.03 -47.84 -38.40
N GLN A 187 -19.63 -46.59 -38.14
CA GLN A 187 -18.36 -46.01 -38.60
C GLN A 187 -17.12 -46.83 -38.18
N GLU A 188 -17.25 -47.58 -37.08
CA GLU A 188 -16.22 -48.49 -36.54
C GLU A 188 -15.88 -49.64 -37.50
N HIS A 189 -16.86 -50.16 -38.25
CA HIS A 189 -16.67 -51.26 -39.21
C HIS A 189 -16.04 -50.82 -40.54
N LEU A 190 -16.21 -49.55 -40.94
CA LEU A 190 -15.61 -49.01 -42.17
C LEU A 190 -14.09 -48.82 -42.03
N LEU A 191 -13.62 -48.60 -40.80
CA LEU A 191 -12.21 -48.53 -40.44
C LEU A 191 -11.52 -49.90 -40.38
N GLU A 192 -12.22 -51.01 -40.61
CA GLU A 192 -11.61 -52.36 -40.65
C GLU A 192 -10.96 -52.66 -42.01
N SER A 193 -11.33 -51.94 -43.08
CA SER A 193 -10.74 -52.09 -44.41
C SER A 193 -9.34 -51.44 -44.49
N PRO A 194 -8.30 -52.15 -44.96
CA PRO A 194 -6.94 -51.61 -45.08
C PRO A 194 -6.85 -50.36 -45.95
N GLN A 195 -7.62 -50.30 -47.03
CA GLN A 195 -7.60 -49.21 -48.01
C GLN A 195 -8.20 -47.92 -47.44
N ILE A 196 -9.30 -48.02 -46.70
CA ILE A 196 -9.96 -46.88 -46.06
C ILE A 196 -9.09 -46.32 -44.93
N ARG A 197 -8.37 -47.18 -44.19
CA ARG A 197 -7.38 -46.75 -43.20
C ARG A 197 -6.24 -45.94 -43.81
N GLU A 198 -5.65 -46.41 -44.92
CA GLU A 198 -4.56 -45.70 -45.58
C GLU A 198 -5.00 -44.31 -46.09
N GLU A 199 -6.19 -44.21 -46.69
CA GLU A 199 -6.72 -42.95 -47.19
C GLU A 199 -7.04 -41.97 -46.04
N TYR A 200 -7.64 -42.46 -44.97
CA TYR A 200 -7.87 -41.68 -43.74
C TYR A 200 -6.56 -41.17 -43.14
N GLN A 201 -5.54 -42.03 -43.04
CA GLN A 201 -4.24 -41.67 -42.47
C GLN A 201 -3.50 -40.64 -43.33
N LYS A 202 -3.60 -40.75 -44.66
CA LYS A 202 -3.05 -39.77 -45.60
C LYS A 202 -3.71 -38.40 -45.45
N ASN A 203 -5.04 -38.37 -45.35
CA ASN A 203 -5.80 -37.13 -45.16
C ASN A 203 -5.52 -36.49 -43.80
N LEU A 204 -5.39 -37.30 -42.74
CA LEU A 204 -4.94 -36.84 -41.42
C LEU A 204 -3.57 -36.17 -41.49
N ASN A 205 -2.57 -36.83 -42.08
CA ASN A 205 -1.21 -36.29 -42.19
C ASN A 205 -1.17 -35.00 -43.03
N ALA A 206 -2.01 -34.90 -44.07
CA ALA A 206 -2.09 -33.70 -44.89
C ALA A 206 -2.76 -32.52 -44.17
N PHE A 207 -3.74 -32.79 -43.29
CA PHE A 207 -4.47 -31.77 -42.55
C PHE A 207 -3.81 -31.38 -41.22
N GLU A 208 -2.95 -32.24 -40.65
CA GLU A 208 -2.28 -32.03 -39.37
C GLU A 208 -1.60 -30.65 -39.22
N PRO A 209 -0.88 -30.09 -40.22
CA PRO A 209 -0.29 -28.76 -40.12
C PRO A 209 -1.33 -27.65 -39.98
N ALA A 210 -2.40 -27.69 -40.78
CA ALA A 210 -3.49 -26.72 -40.73
C ALA A 210 -4.25 -26.83 -39.41
N PHE A 211 -4.57 -28.06 -38.97
CA PHE A 211 -5.20 -28.34 -37.69
C PHE A 211 -4.40 -27.72 -36.52
N ARG A 212 -3.08 -27.89 -36.51
CA ARG A 212 -2.20 -27.27 -35.49
C ARG A 212 -2.29 -25.74 -35.50
N GLN A 213 -2.36 -25.13 -36.69
CA GLN A 213 -2.49 -23.67 -36.81
C GLN A 213 -3.82 -23.16 -36.25
N TYR A 214 -4.93 -23.83 -36.55
CA TYR A 214 -6.24 -23.50 -35.98
C TYR A 214 -6.29 -23.67 -34.46
N MET A 215 -5.75 -24.77 -33.95
CA MET A 215 -5.66 -25.00 -32.50
C MET A 215 -4.79 -23.95 -31.81
N ARG A 216 -3.72 -23.48 -32.47
CA ARG A 216 -2.93 -22.36 -31.99
C ARG A 216 -3.74 -21.06 -31.93
N ARG A 217 -4.45 -20.70 -33.00
CA ARG A 217 -5.33 -19.52 -33.03
C ARG A 217 -6.38 -19.55 -31.93
N LEU A 218 -7.00 -20.71 -31.68
CA LEU A 218 -7.97 -20.86 -30.58
C LEU A 218 -7.34 -20.63 -29.20
N ARG A 219 -6.14 -21.17 -28.95
CA ARG A 219 -5.40 -20.93 -27.70
C ARG A 219 -4.97 -19.47 -27.54
N GLU A 220 -4.60 -18.80 -28.64
CA GLU A 220 -4.28 -17.37 -28.64
C GLU A 220 -5.52 -16.55 -28.26
N LEU A 221 -6.72 -16.91 -28.75
CA LEU A 221 -7.98 -16.29 -28.35
C LEU A 221 -8.34 -16.54 -26.88
N ASP A 222 -8.12 -17.75 -26.36
CA ASP A 222 -8.28 -18.04 -24.92
C ASP A 222 -7.36 -17.19 -24.06
N SER A 223 -6.11 -17.03 -24.49
CA SER A 223 -5.11 -16.21 -23.79
C SER A 223 -5.48 -14.73 -23.85
N ALA A 224 -5.93 -14.24 -25.01
CA ALA A 224 -6.40 -12.86 -25.20
C ALA A 224 -7.62 -12.54 -24.32
N LEU A 225 -8.55 -13.48 -24.12
CA LEU A 225 -9.65 -13.32 -23.17
C LEU A 225 -9.12 -13.18 -21.75
N GLY A 226 -8.20 -14.07 -21.33
CA GLY A 226 -7.59 -14.01 -20.01
C GLY A 226 -6.89 -12.67 -19.74
N GLU A 227 -6.08 -12.20 -20.68
CA GLU A 227 -5.40 -10.89 -20.59
C GLU A 227 -6.40 -9.73 -20.54
N SER A 228 -7.43 -9.77 -21.39
CA SER A 228 -8.45 -8.72 -21.44
C SER A 228 -9.25 -8.64 -20.13
N LEU A 229 -9.55 -9.78 -19.51
CA LEU A 229 -10.17 -9.83 -18.19
C LEU A 229 -9.29 -9.23 -17.10
N VAL A 230 -7.98 -9.50 -17.12
CA VAL A 230 -7.03 -8.90 -16.18
C VAL A 230 -6.96 -7.40 -16.38
N ASN A 231 -6.90 -6.93 -17.63
CA ASN A 231 -6.86 -5.51 -17.96
C ASN A 231 -8.15 -4.78 -17.53
N LEU A 232 -9.32 -5.40 -17.73
CA LEU A 232 -10.60 -4.87 -17.29
C LEU A 232 -10.61 -4.66 -15.77
N ARG A 233 -10.25 -5.70 -15.00
CA ARG A 233 -10.18 -5.63 -13.53
C ARG A 233 -9.17 -4.59 -13.07
N LYS A 234 -8.01 -4.53 -13.73
CA LYS A 234 -6.97 -3.53 -13.43
C LYS A 234 -7.48 -2.11 -13.66
N LYS A 235 -8.15 -1.84 -14.77
CA LYS A 235 -8.75 -0.53 -15.09
C LYS A 235 -9.73 -0.10 -14.01
N ILE A 236 -10.65 -0.97 -13.61
CA ILE A 236 -11.63 -0.69 -12.55
C ILE A 236 -10.92 -0.42 -11.22
N ALA A 237 -9.98 -1.28 -10.82
CA ALA A 237 -9.22 -1.12 -9.59
C ALA A 237 -8.42 0.19 -9.58
N THR A 238 -7.73 0.54 -10.67
CA THR A 238 -6.97 1.78 -10.80
C THR A 238 -7.88 3.00 -10.65
N ASN A 239 -9.05 3.00 -11.28
CA ASN A 239 -10.00 4.12 -11.14
C ASN A 239 -10.49 4.28 -9.69
N LEU A 240 -10.78 3.18 -9.01
CA LEU A 240 -11.19 3.21 -7.60
C LEU A 240 -10.07 3.72 -6.69
N VAL A 241 -8.84 3.23 -6.88
CA VAL A 241 -7.66 3.67 -6.11
C VAL A 241 -7.41 5.15 -6.34
N ASN A 242 -7.36 5.61 -7.60
CA ASN A 242 -7.16 7.03 -7.91
C ASN A 242 -8.22 7.92 -7.23
N LYS A 243 -9.50 7.51 -7.30
CA LYS A 243 -10.59 8.24 -6.63
C LYS A 243 -10.47 8.24 -5.10
N ALA A 244 -9.97 7.16 -4.51
CA ALA A 244 -9.76 7.08 -3.06
C ALA A 244 -8.63 8.03 -2.61
N PHE A 245 -7.53 8.06 -3.37
CA PHE A 245 -6.33 8.83 -3.03
C PHE A 245 -6.41 10.32 -3.41
N GLU A 246 -7.31 10.71 -4.31
CA GLU A 246 -7.44 12.09 -4.83
C GLU A 246 -7.42 13.17 -3.74
N LYS A 247 -8.15 12.96 -2.63
CA LYS A 247 -8.19 13.90 -1.51
C LYS A 247 -6.87 13.98 -0.76
N LEU A 248 -6.23 12.83 -0.52
CA LEU A 248 -4.94 12.75 0.18
C LEU A 248 -3.85 13.41 -0.68
N GLU A 249 -3.79 13.09 -1.97
CA GLU A 249 -2.79 13.67 -2.89
C GLU A 249 -2.92 15.18 -3.00
N THR A 250 -4.16 15.70 -2.97
CA THR A 250 -4.41 17.15 -2.99
C THR A 250 -3.96 17.81 -1.69
N GLU A 251 -4.26 17.21 -0.54
CA GLU A 251 -3.93 17.75 0.78
C GLU A 251 -2.43 17.71 1.09
N PHE A 252 -1.73 16.65 0.67
CA PHE A 252 -0.31 16.42 0.94
C PHE A 252 0.59 16.79 -0.24
N LYS A 253 0.09 17.57 -1.20
CA LYS A 253 0.78 17.92 -2.45
C LYS A 253 2.14 18.60 -2.26
N ASP A 254 2.36 19.29 -1.15
CA ASP A 254 3.61 20.03 -0.92
C ASP A 254 4.61 19.23 -0.06
N ILE A 255 4.28 17.99 0.33
CA ILE A 255 5.10 17.15 1.21
C ILE A 255 5.67 15.98 0.39
N GLU A 256 6.89 16.16 -0.12
CA GLU A 256 7.57 15.19 -1.00
C GLU A 256 7.67 13.78 -0.38
N ASN A 257 8.03 13.71 0.90
CA ASN A 257 8.18 12.43 1.63
C ASN A 257 6.87 11.62 1.71
N VAL A 258 5.70 12.28 1.63
CA VAL A 258 4.40 11.60 1.62
C VAL A 258 4.06 11.10 0.22
N LYS A 259 4.47 11.81 -0.83
CA LYS A 259 4.27 11.33 -2.21
C LYS A 259 5.15 10.14 -2.57
N GLU A 260 6.36 10.09 -2.02
CA GLU A 260 7.25 8.94 -2.21
C GLU A 260 6.78 7.67 -1.50
N PHE A 261 5.95 7.82 -0.46
CA PHE A 261 5.37 6.73 0.31
C PHE A 261 4.11 6.18 -0.39
#